data_AF-A0A5N5TLS8-F1
#
_entry.id   AF-A0A5N5TLS8-F1
#
_cell.length_a   1.000
_cell.length_b   1.000
_cell.length_c   1.000
_cell.angle_alpha   90.00
_cell.angle_beta   90.00
_cell.angle_gamma   90.00
#
_symmetry.space_group_name_H-M   'P 1'
#
loop_
_entity.id
_entity.type
_entity.pdbx_description
1 polymer ?
#
loop_
_entity_poly.entity_id
_entity_poly.type
_entity_poly.pdbx_seq_one_letter_code
_entity_poly.pdbx_strand_id
1 'polypeptide(L)'
;MSKILGLLIFDYLNDIVYVKCNKKFVHHVQKLATCLDKDVVIQMFSPLVASYRIMKGQFKNPYESLSCEDGTKFVFQEYSSHLFLCIGAYSQSYLNRFTNVSIKL
;
A
#
# COMPACT_ATOMS: atom_id res chain seq x y z
N MET A 1 3.66 -2.35 20.15
CA MET A 1 4.29 -2.35 18.81
C MET A 1 3.21 -2.05 17.76
N SER A 2 3.40 -1.04 16.90
CA SER A 2 2.45 -0.75 15.82
C SER A 2 2.37 -1.94 14.85
N LYS A 3 1.16 -2.47 14.58
CA LYS A 3 0.96 -3.47 13.53
C LYS A 3 0.66 -2.85 12.15
N ILE A 4 0.67 -1.53 12.04
CA ILE A 4 0.72 -0.83 10.74
C ILE A 4 2.19 -0.85 10.26
N LEU A 5 2.40 -1.40 9.07
CA LEU A 5 3.71 -1.52 8.44
C LEU A 5 3.99 -0.32 7.53
N GLY A 6 3.01 0.09 6.72
CA GLY A 6 3.16 1.24 5.84
C GLY A 6 1.86 1.80 5.26
N LEU A 7 1.92 3.04 4.81
CA LEU A 7 0.93 3.71 3.99
C LEU A 7 1.64 4.34 2.79
N LEU A 8 1.27 3.90 1.60
CA LEU A 8 1.76 4.42 0.32
C LEU A 8 0.60 5.08 -0.40
N ILE A 9 0.83 6.24 -1.01
CA ILE A 9 -0.18 6.90 -1.84
C ILE A 9 0.41 7.12 -3.23
N PHE A 10 -0.31 6.63 -4.22
CA PHE A 10 0.00 6.76 -5.63
C PHE A 10 -0.99 7.73 -6.28
N ASP A 11 -0.50 8.62 -7.15
CA ASP A 11 -1.38 9.43 -7.99
C ASP A 11 -1.93 8.62 -9.18
N TYR A 12 -2.61 9.28 -10.12
CA TYR A 12 -3.18 8.62 -11.28
C TYR A 12 -2.13 8.13 -12.30
N LEU A 13 -0.90 8.66 -12.27
CA LEU A 13 0.23 8.26 -13.11
C LEU A 13 1.03 7.09 -12.52
N ASN A 14 0.68 6.64 -11.30
CA ASN A 14 1.40 5.64 -10.50
C ASN A 14 2.67 6.18 -9.84
N ASP A 15 2.82 7.50 -9.74
CA ASP A 15 3.92 8.10 -9.00
C ASP A 15 3.59 8.12 -7.51
N ILE A 16 4.59 7.86 -6.67
CA ILE A 16 4.44 7.90 -5.22
C ILE A 16 4.49 9.34 -4.73
N VAL A 17 3.32 9.83 -4.29
CA VAL A 17 3.18 11.16 -3.67
C VAL A 17 3.42 11.13 -2.16
N TYR A 18 3.23 9.97 -1.51
CA TYR A 18 3.43 9.82 -0.07
C TYR A 18 3.92 8.44 0.33
N VAL A 19 4.84 8.40 1.28
CA VAL A 19 5.35 7.17 1.93
C VAL A 19 5.44 7.39 3.42
N LYS A 20 4.78 6.53 4.20
CA LYS A 20 4.99 6.41 5.64
C LYS A 20 5.12 4.95 6.01
N CYS A 21 6.31 4.55 6.43
CA CYS A 21 6.60 3.18 6.82
C CYS A 21 7.18 3.13 8.23
N ASN A 22 6.92 2.02 8.93
CA ASN A 22 7.56 1.79 10.22
C ASN A 22 9.02 1.32 10.03
N LYS A 23 9.84 1.47 11.08
CA LYS A 23 11.26 1.12 11.03
C LYS A 23 11.51 -0.36 10.67
N LYS A 24 10.63 -1.27 11.09
CA LYS A 24 10.77 -2.71 10.80
C LYS A 24 10.60 -3.00 9.31
N PHE A 25 9.60 -2.38 8.69
CA PHE A 25 9.32 -2.50 7.27
C PHE A 25 10.46 -1.90 6.45
N VAL A 26 10.91 -0.69 6.81
CA VAL A 26 12.09 -0.04 6.18
C VAL A 26 13.31 -0.95 6.25
N HIS A 27 13.61 -1.50 7.43
CA HIS A 27 14.75 -2.39 7.62
C HIS A 27 14.60 -3.70 6.83
N HIS A 28 13.38 -4.22 6.68
CA HIS A 28 13.13 -5.41 5.87
C HIS A 28 13.39 -5.14 4.38
N VAL A 29 12.88 -4.03 3.86
CA VAL A 29 13.14 -3.61 2.47
C VAL A 29 14.62 -3.33 2.24
N GLN A 30 15.32 -2.74 3.23
CA GLN A 30 16.76 -2.51 3.16
C GLN A 30 17.61 -3.80 3.10
N LYS A 31 17.05 -4.96 3.45
CA LYS A 31 17.72 -6.25 3.21
C LYS A 31 17.62 -6.70 1.76
N LEU A 32 16.61 -6.22 1.04
CA LEU A 32 16.35 -6.53 -0.36
C LEU A 32 16.96 -5.48 -1.31
N ALA A 33 17.13 -4.24 -0.83
CA ALA A 33 17.73 -3.14 -1.56
C ALA A 33 18.68 -2.34 -0.64
N THR A 34 19.83 -1.90 -1.16
CA THR A 34 20.88 -1.23 -0.37
C THR A 34 20.44 0.09 0.29
N CYS A 35 19.38 0.74 -0.21
CA CYS A 35 18.74 1.91 0.39
C CYS A 35 17.22 1.87 0.22
N LEU A 36 16.50 2.57 1.12
CA LEU A 36 15.07 2.83 0.93
C LEU A 36 14.89 4.21 0.30
N ASP A 37 15.02 4.29 -1.02
CA ASP A 37 14.61 5.46 -1.80
C ASP A 37 13.18 5.26 -2.33
N LYS A 38 12.49 6.35 -2.67
CA LYS A 38 11.17 6.34 -3.33
C LYS A 38 11.17 5.40 -4.53
N ASP A 39 12.22 5.43 -5.35
CA ASP A 39 12.33 4.61 -6.56
C ASP A 39 12.30 3.11 -6.26
N VAL A 40 12.92 2.68 -5.16
CA VAL A 40 12.88 1.28 -4.71
C VAL A 40 11.47 0.89 -4.28
N VAL A 41 10.77 1.77 -3.55
CA VAL A 41 9.38 1.54 -3.15
C VAL A 41 8.46 1.46 -4.37
N ILE A 42 8.65 2.37 -5.35
CA ILE A 42 7.93 2.33 -6.62
C ILE A 42 8.19 1.00 -7.35
N GLN A 43 9.45 0.60 -7.50
CA GLN A 43 9.80 -0.63 -8.21
C GLN A 43 9.19 -1.87 -7.56
N MET A 44 9.19 -1.96 -6.23
CA MET A 44 8.60 -3.11 -5.53
C MET A 44 7.06 -3.16 -5.63
N PHE A 45 6.38 -2.01 -5.55
CA PHE A 45 4.92 -1.96 -5.44
C PHE A 45 4.20 -1.62 -6.75
N SER A 46 4.90 -1.14 -7.78
CA SER A 46 4.31 -0.83 -9.09
C SER A 46 3.62 -2.02 -9.75
N PRO A 47 4.12 -3.28 -9.68
CA PRO A 47 3.40 -4.42 -10.26
C PRO A 47 2.06 -4.65 -9.55
N LEU A 48 2.03 -4.43 -8.24
CA LEU A 48 0.83 -4.59 -7.42
C LEU A 48 -0.21 -3.51 -7.74
N VAL A 49 0.22 -2.26 -7.84
CA VAL A 49 -0.64 -1.13 -8.21
C VAL A 49 -1.18 -1.29 -9.63
N ALA A 50 -0.33 -1.69 -10.58
CA ALA A 50 -0.74 -1.94 -11.96
C ALA A 50 -1.77 -3.07 -12.03
N SER A 51 -1.54 -4.18 -11.31
CA SER A 51 -2.49 -5.30 -11.21
C SER A 51 -3.86 -4.84 -10.68
N TYR A 52 -3.89 -4.07 -9.58
CA TYR A 52 -5.14 -3.52 -9.05
C TYR A 52 -5.89 -2.68 -10.07
N ARG A 53 -5.20 -1.78 -10.77
CA ARG A 53 -5.80 -0.91 -11.80
C ARG A 53 -6.34 -1.68 -12.99
N ILE A 54 -5.65 -2.73 -13.43
CA ILE A 54 -6.14 -3.63 -14.48
C ILE A 54 -7.42 -4.33 -14.04
N MET A 55 -7.43 -4.90 -12.83
CA MET A 55 -8.59 -5.57 -12.25
C MET A 55 -9.80 -4.64 -12.15
N LYS A 56 -9.56 -3.38 -11.79
CA LYS A 56 -10.61 -2.36 -11.74
C LYS A 56 -11.07 -1.93 -13.13
N GLY A 57 -10.16 -1.50 -13.99
CA GLY A 57 -10.47 -0.83 -15.26
C GLY A 57 -10.90 -1.78 -16.36
N GLN A 58 -10.21 -2.91 -16.52
CA GLN A 58 -10.47 -3.87 -17.59
C GLN A 58 -11.49 -4.92 -17.17
N PHE A 59 -11.30 -5.50 -15.98
CA PHE A 59 -12.11 -6.62 -15.51
C PHE A 59 -13.33 -6.20 -14.68
N LYS A 60 -13.44 -4.93 -14.30
CA LYS A 60 -14.51 -4.39 -13.44
C LYS A 60 -14.70 -5.20 -12.14
N ASN A 61 -13.60 -5.77 -11.65
CA ASN A 61 -13.57 -6.62 -10.45
C ASN A 61 -12.39 -6.23 -9.55
N PRO A 62 -12.42 -5.03 -8.93
CA PRO A 62 -11.36 -4.61 -8.02
C PRO A 62 -11.41 -5.44 -6.74
N TYR A 63 -10.28 -6.02 -6.36
CA TYR A 63 -10.12 -6.62 -5.03
C TYR A 63 -9.89 -5.51 -3.99
N GLU A 64 -10.49 -5.62 -2.81
CA GLU A 64 -10.31 -4.61 -1.74
C GLU A 64 -9.01 -4.80 -0.95
N SER A 65 -8.56 -6.05 -0.84
CA SER A 65 -7.38 -6.40 -0.07
C SER A 65 -6.69 -7.65 -0.59
N LEU A 66 -5.43 -7.82 -0.17
CA LEU A 66 -4.65 -9.04 -0.32
C LEU A 66 -4.16 -9.46 1.06
N SER A 67 -4.15 -10.76 1.33
CA SER A 67 -3.64 -11.33 2.57
C SER A 67 -2.52 -12.31 2.26
N CYS A 68 -1.40 -12.16 2.94
CA CYS A 68 -0.25 -13.06 2.88
C CYS A 68 -0.37 -14.13 3.97
N GLU A 69 0.33 -15.25 3.76
CA GLU A 69 0.35 -16.39 4.70
C GLU A 69 0.90 -16.02 6.08
N ASP A 70 1.81 -15.03 6.16
CA ASP A 70 2.37 -14.50 7.40
C ASP A 70 1.40 -13.57 8.18
N GLY A 71 0.18 -13.39 7.66
CA GLY A 71 -0.86 -12.53 8.25
C GLY A 71 -0.75 -11.04 7.85
N THR A 72 0.25 -10.66 7.05
CA THR A 72 0.35 -9.32 6.46
C THR A 72 -0.80 -9.09 5.49
N LYS A 73 -1.41 -7.92 5.54
CA LYS A 73 -2.49 -7.51 4.63
C LYS A 73 -2.13 -6.23 3.91
N PHE A 74 -2.56 -6.18 2.66
CA PHE A 74 -2.54 -5.02 1.79
C PHE A 74 -3.97 -4.60 1.57
N VAL A 75 -4.29 -3.34 1.83
CA VAL A 75 -5.63 -2.78 1.67
C VAL A 75 -5.56 -1.64 0.68
N PHE A 76 -6.43 -1.70 -0.32
CA PHE A 76 -6.49 -0.76 -1.43
C PHE A 76 -7.70 0.14 -1.24
N GLN A 77 -7.49 1.45 -1.30
CA GLN A 77 -8.57 2.42 -1.24
C GLN A 77 -8.31 3.58 -2.18
N GLU A 78 -9.31 3.96 -2.96
CA GLU A 78 -9.18 5.11 -3.86
C GLU A 78 -9.91 6.34 -3.32
N TYR A 79 -9.27 7.50 -3.49
CA TYR A 79 -9.86 8.79 -3.20
C TYR A 79 -9.31 9.86 -4.16
N SER A 80 -10.18 10.61 -4.83
CA SER A 80 -9.81 11.68 -5.77
C SER A 80 -8.67 11.29 -6.72
N SER A 81 -8.82 10.15 -7.40
CA SER A 81 -7.85 9.59 -8.36
C SER A 81 -6.51 9.16 -7.76
N HIS A 82 -6.37 9.15 -6.44
CA HIS A 82 -5.22 8.59 -5.74
C HIS A 82 -5.54 7.19 -5.21
N LEU A 83 -4.55 6.30 -5.28
CA LEU A 83 -4.62 4.97 -4.70
C LEU A 83 -3.82 4.93 -3.40
N PHE A 84 -4.52 4.65 -2.30
CA PHE A 84 -3.96 4.41 -0.98
C PHE A 84 -3.74 2.91 -0.83
N LEU A 85 -2.48 2.53 -0.57
CA LEU A 85 -2.07 1.18 -0.25
C LEU A 85 -1.62 1.12 1.21
N CYS A 86 -2.49 0.60 2.07
CA CYS A 86 -2.17 0.39 3.48
C CYS A 86 -1.67 -1.04 3.71
N ILE A 87 -0.56 -1.18 4.43
CA ILE A 87 0.11 -2.46 4.69
C ILE A 87 0.14 -2.67 6.21
N GLY A 88 -0.35 -3.81 6.69
CA GLY A 88 -0.34 -4.10 8.12
C GLY A 88 -0.82 -5.49 8.51
N ALA A 89 -0.60 -5.87 9.76
CA ALA A 89 -1.00 -7.17 10.32
C ALA A 89 -2.27 -7.08 11.19
N TYR A 90 -3.08 -6.02 11.01
CA TYR A 90 -4.41 -5.91 11.64
C TYR A 90 -5.49 -6.60 10.79
N SER A 91 -6.75 -6.58 11.24
CA SER A 91 -7.89 -6.98 10.42
C SER A 91 -8.09 -5.99 9.27
N GLN A 92 -8.63 -6.45 8.14
CA GLN A 92 -8.96 -5.59 7.00
C GLN A 92 -9.85 -4.41 7.42
N SER A 93 -10.86 -4.65 8.26
CA SER A 93 -11.76 -3.60 8.77
C SER A 93 -11.01 -2.51 9.55
N TYR A 94 -9.98 -2.86 10.32
CA TYR A 94 -9.18 -1.86 11.03
C TYR A 94 -8.30 -1.06 10.07
N LEU A 95 -7.66 -1.72 9.10
CA LEU A 95 -6.84 -1.05 8.10
C LEU A 95 -7.67 -0.11 7.23
N ASN A 96 -8.87 -0.52 6.79
CA ASN A 96 -9.84 0.34 6.10
C ASN A 96 -10.18 1.59 6.92
N ARG A 97 -10.43 1.44 8.23
CA ARG A 97 -10.70 2.59 9.13
C ARG A 97 -9.50 3.53 9.25
N PHE A 98 -8.30 2.98 9.38
CA PHE A 98 -7.08 3.77 9.46
C PHE A 98 -6.84 4.60 8.18
N THR A 99 -7.04 4.00 7.01
CA THR A 99 -6.91 4.70 5.72
C THR A 99 -7.97 5.81 5.60
N ASN A 100 -9.22 5.54 5.97
CA ASN A 100 -10.29 6.55 5.95
C ASN A 100 -10.02 7.76 6.86
N VAL A 101 -9.45 7.56 8.05
CA VAL A 101 -9.06 8.68 8.93
C VAL A 101 -7.93 9.48 8.32
N SER A 102 -6.99 8.83 7.63
CA SER A 102 -5.84 9.48 6.98
C SER A 102 -6.23 10.39 5.81
N ILE A 103 -7.46 10.25 5.27
CA ILE A 103 -7.99 11.08 4.18
C ILE A 103 -8.69 12.35 4.72
N LYS A 104 -9.20 12.31 5.96
CA LYS A 104 -9.98 13.40 6.57
C LYS A 104 -9.15 14.41 7.37
N LEU A 105 -7.87 14.15 7.59
CA LEU A 105 -6.97 14.99 8.39
C LEU A 105 -6.21 16.01 7.52
#